data_AF-A0AAE0R825-F1
#
_entry.id   AF-A0AAE0R825-F1
#
_cell.length_a   1.000
_cell.length_b   1.000
_cell.length_c   1.000
_cell.angle_alpha   90.00
_cell.angle_beta   90.00
_cell.angle_gamma   90.00
#
_symmetry.space_group_name_H-M   'P 1'
#
loop_
_entity.id
_entity.type
_entity.pdbx_description
1 polymer ?
#
loop_
_entity_poly.entity_id
_entity_poly.type
_entity_poly.pdbx_seq_one_letter_code
_entity_poly.pdbx_strand_id
1 'polypeptide(L)'
;MFREAATNGSSIILEEYTTSVTSYIGKCIDDVTVSKTITTCSNQKPWMTAEVRALLKSRDSAFRAGDKAALRTARAKLSRAIREAKCTHTQRIHGHFQDSGDFQRMWQDIQAITNYKTTPSACDSDASLPDVLNDFYAWFEAQNSAVARNPSS
;
A
#
# COMPACT_ATOMS: atom_id res chain seq x y z
N MET A 1 -12.83 44.75 -19.13
CA MET A 1 -12.16 43.48 -19.43
C MET A 1 -13.11 42.38 -19.92
N PHE A 2 -13.83 41.63 -19.06
CA PHE A 2 -14.67 40.49 -19.52
C PHE A 2 -15.85 40.89 -20.42
N ARG A 3 -16.49 42.02 -20.11
CA ARG A 3 -17.59 42.56 -20.91
C ARG A 3 -17.12 42.98 -22.31
N GLU A 4 -15.95 43.61 -22.40
CA GLU A 4 -15.37 44.11 -23.66
C GLU A 4 -14.98 42.96 -24.59
N ALA A 5 -14.48 41.84 -24.05
CA ALA A 5 -14.11 40.66 -24.82
C ALA A 5 -15.34 39.92 -25.41
N ALA A 6 -16.49 39.98 -24.75
CA ALA A 6 -17.73 39.31 -25.17
C ALA A 6 -18.68 40.21 -25.98
N THR A 7 -18.20 41.38 -26.44
CA THR A 7 -19.02 42.34 -27.19
C THR A 7 -18.70 42.23 -28.68
N ASN A 8 -19.70 41.86 -29.50
CA ASN A 8 -19.61 41.92 -30.96
C ASN A 8 -20.48 43.09 -31.44
N GLY A 9 -19.85 44.23 -31.74
CA GLY A 9 -20.56 45.46 -32.10
C GLY A 9 -21.25 46.11 -30.89
N SER A 10 -22.58 46.29 -30.94
CA SER A 10 -23.39 46.89 -29.85
C SER A 10 -24.08 45.87 -28.95
N SER A 11 -23.96 44.57 -29.23
CA SER A 11 -24.62 43.50 -28.48
C SER A 11 -23.60 42.68 -27.69
N ILE A 12 -23.94 42.39 -26.44
CA ILE A 12 -23.15 41.53 -25.56
C ILE A 12 -23.60 40.10 -25.79
N ILE A 13 -22.65 39.22 -26.12
CA ILE A 13 -22.91 37.78 -26.21
C ILE A 13 -22.95 37.25 -24.78
N LEU A 14 -24.16 37.13 -24.23
CA LEU A 14 -24.39 36.79 -22.82
C LEU A 14 -23.74 35.45 -22.43
N GLU A 15 -23.79 34.46 -23.32
CA GLU A 15 -23.13 33.15 -23.19
C GLU A 15 -21.61 33.29 -22.97
N GLU A 16 -20.96 34.10 -23.80
CA GLU A 16 -19.50 34.29 -23.79
C GLU A 16 -19.05 35.09 -22.56
N TYR A 17 -19.84 36.08 -22.16
CA TYR A 17 -19.63 36.84 -20.94
C TYR A 17 -19.76 35.95 -19.69
N THR A 18 -20.83 35.16 -19.62
CA THR A 18 -21.09 34.24 -18.50
C THR A 18 -20.02 33.17 -18.42
N THR A 19 -19.61 32.60 -19.56
CA THR A 19 -18.52 31.62 -19.64
C THR A 19 -17.20 32.21 -19.16
N SER A 20 -16.86 33.42 -19.61
CA SER A 20 -15.61 34.09 -19.22
C SER A 20 -15.54 34.39 -17.73
N VAL A 21 -16.63 34.91 -17.14
CA VAL A 21 -16.69 35.21 -15.70
C VAL A 21 -16.64 33.93 -14.87
N THR A 22 -17.40 32.90 -15.26
CA THR A 22 -17.43 31.61 -14.55
C THR A 22 -16.07 30.90 -14.62
N SER A 23 -15.42 30.94 -15.79
CA SER A 23 -14.08 30.39 -15.98
C SER A 23 -13.02 31.10 -15.14
N TYR A 24 -13.09 32.44 -15.04
CA TYR A 24 -12.20 33.20 -14.18
C TYR A 24 -12.39 32.87 -12.70
N ILE A 25 -13.64 32.75 -12.23
CA ILE A 25 -13.94 32.32 -10.86
C ILE A 25 -13.39 30.91 -10.61
N GLY A 26 -13.61 29.98 -11.54
CA GLY A 26 -13.06 28.62 -11.47
C GLY A 26 -11.53 28.62 -11.34
N LYS A 27 -10.85 29.41 -12.18
CA LYS A 27 -9.40 29.60 -12.10
C LYS A 27 -8.96 30.17 -10.74
N CYS A 28 -9.65 31.19 -10.23
CA CYS A 28 -9.34 31.74 -8.91
C CYS A 28 -9.54 30.70 -7.80
N ILE A 29 -10.54 29.83 -7.92
CA ILE A 29 -10.73 28.72 -6.98
C ILE A 29 -9.55 27.76 -7.08
N ASP A 30 -9.16 27.32 -8.28
CA ASP A 30 -8.05 26.38 -8.47
C ASP A 30 -6.70 26.97 -8.01
N ASP A 31 -6.46 28.26 -8.25
CA ASP A 31 -5.23 28.96 -7.84
C ASP A 31 -5.14 29.12 -6.31
N VAL A 32 -6.27 29.30 -5.62
CA VAL A 32 -6.32 29.50 -4.16
C VAL A 32 -6.50 28.18 -3.40
N THR A 33 -7.14 27.18 -3.98
CA THR A 33 -7.41 25.89 -3.34
C THR A 33 -6.39 24.84 -3.74
N VAL A 34 -5.55 24.44 -2.78
CA VAL A 34 -4.63 23.31 -2.97
C VAL A 34 -5.42 22.01 -2.90
N SER A 35 -5.77 21.46 -4.06
CA SER A 35 -6.34 20.11 -4.16
C SER A 35 -5.32 19.06 -3.67
N LYS A 36 -5.74 18.22 -2.72
CA LYS A 36 -4.90 17.14 -2.17
C LYS A 36 -5.57 15.80 -2.41
N THR A 37 -5.02 15.02 -3.33
CA THR A 37 -5.43 13.64 -3.56
C THR A 37 -4.84 12.74 -2.47
N ILE A 38 -5.69 12.16 -1.63
CA ILE A 38 -5.29 11.16 -0.63
C ILE A 38 -5.39 9.78 -1.28
N THR A 39 -4.28 9.28 -1.83
CA THR A 39 -4.22 7.91 -2.34
C THR A 39 -4.09 6.93 -1.18
N THR A 40 -4.99 5.96 -1.14
CA THR A 40 -4.95 4.87 -0.15
C THR A 40 -4.26 3.69 -0.80
N CYS A 41 -2.99 3.44 -0.48
CA CYS A 41 -2.24 2.37 -1.12
C CYS A 41 -2.68 0.99 -0.59
N SER A 42 -2.69 -0.03 -1.48
CA SER A 42 -3.12 -1.42 -1.19
C SER A 42 -2.26 -2.13 -0.13
N ASN A 43 -1.13 -1.56 0.23
CA ASN A 43 -0.13 -2.02 1.20
C ASN A 43 -0.26 -1.26 2.53
N GLN A 44 -1.49 -0.99 2.97
CA GLN A 44 -1.72 -0.50 4.32
C GLN A 44 -1.09 -1.45 5.32
N LYS A 45 -0.36 -0.89 6.28
CA LYS A 45 0.27 -1.69 7.32
C LYS A 45 -0.82 -2.45 8.08
N PRO A 46 -0.68 -3.76 8.36
CA PRO A 46 -1.74 -4.57 8.96
C PRO A 46 -2.21 -4.07 10.35
N TRP A 47 -1.34 -3.33 11.04
CA TRP A 47 -1.63 -2.70 12.33
C TRP A 47 -2.35 -1.34 12.22
N MET A 48 -2.66 -0.84 11.01
CA MET A 48 -3.46 0.38 10.80
C MET A 48 -4.96 0.09 10.94
N THR A 49 -5.40 -0.07 12.18
CA THR A 49 -6.80 -0.36 12.53
C THR A 49 -7.70 0.87 12.36
N ALA A 50 -9.03 0.67 12.40
CA ALA A 50 -10.00 1.76 12.38
C ALA A 50 -9.82 2.72 13.57
N GLU A 51 -9.44 2.20 14.73
CA GLU A 51 -9.16 2.97 15.94
C GLU A 51 -7.94 3.89 15.76
N VAL A 52 -6.83 3.37 15.23
CA VAL A 52 -5.63 4.18 14.96
C VAL A 52 -5.96 5.30 13.97
N ARG A 53 -6.80 5.02 12.96
CA ARG A 53 -7.29 6.05 12.03
C ARG A 53 -8.17 7.10 12.71
N ALA A 54 -9.04 6.71 13.64
CA ALA A 54 -9.85 7.65 14.41
C ALA A 54 -8.98 8.55 15.30
N LEU A 55 -7.95 7.99 15.95
CA LEU A 55 -7.00 8.74 16.77
C LEU A 55 -6.13 9.71 15.95
N LEU A 56 -5.75 9.34 14.73
CA LEU A 56 -5.09 10.25 13.79
C LEU A 56 -6.00 11.45 13.46
N LYS A 57 -7.27 11.21 13.14
CA LYS A 57 -8.25 12.28 12.89
C LYS A 57 -8.45 13.18 14.12
N SER A 58 -8.54 12.60 15.32
CA SER A 58 -8.68 13.34 16.57
C SER A 58 -7.45 14.23 16.84
N ARG A 59 -6.24 13.70 16.64
CA ARG A 59 -5.00 14.48 16.73
C ARG A 59 -4.97 15.63 15.73
N ASP A 60 -5.35 15.38 14.48
CA ASP A 60 -5.34 16.40 13.42
C ASP A 60 -6.36 17.49 13.71
N SER A 61 -7.55 17.13 14.21
CA SER A 61 -8.54 18.09 14.69
C SER A 61 -8.01 18.95 15.83
N ALA A 62 -7.37 18.36 16.86
CA ALA A 62 -6.77 19.11 17.96
C ALA A 62 -5.64 20.04 17.48
N PHE A 63 -4.84 19.59 16.50
CA PHE A 63 -3.81 20.43 15.88
C PHE A 63 -4.41 21.63 15.15
N ARG A 64 -5.48 21.42 14.37
CA ARG A 64 -6.18 22.50 13.66
C ARG A 64 -6.87 23.48 14.60
N ALA A 65 -7.37 23.01 15.74
CA ALA A 65 -7.98 23.84 16.77
C ALA A 65 -6.95 24.65 17.60
N GLY A 66 -5.65 24.36 17.50
CA GLY A 66 -4.61 25.05 18.26
C GLY A 66 -4.54 24.69 19.75
N ASP A 67 -5.33 23.72 20.22
CA ASP A 67 -5.34 23.28 21.62
C ASP A 67 -4.13 22.39 21.92
N LYS A 68 -3.15 22.97 22.62
CA LYS A 68 -1.90 22.29 23.00
C LYS A 68 -2.12 21.16 24.00
N ALA A 69 -3.11 21.26 24.90
CA ALA A 69 -3.38 20.24 25.92
C ALA A 69 -4.07 19.03 25.29
N ALA A 70 -5.11 19.26 24.48
CA ALA A 70 -5.77 18.21 23.73
C ALA A 70 -4.81 17.53 22.75
N LEU A 71 -3.92 18.29 22.08
CA LEU A 71 -2.92 17.73 21.17
C LEU A 71 -1.94 16.79 21.88
N ARG A 72 -1.46 17.14 23.08
CA ARG A 72 -0.57 16.27 23.87
C ARG A 72 -1.27 14.95 24.23
N THR A 73 -2.51 15.03 24.70
CA THR A 73 -3.33 13.88 25.04
C THR A 73 -3.60 12.98 23.83
N ALA A 74 -3.99 13.57 22.70
CA ALA A 74 -4.25 12.85 21.46
C ALA A 74 -2.99 12.14 20.94
N ARG A 75 -1.81 12.78 21.04
CA ARG A 75 -0.52 12.16 20.70
C ARG A 75 -0.21 10.96 21.60
N ALA A 76 -0.37 11.10 22.92
CA ALA A 76 -0.12 10.00 23.85
C ALA A 76 -1.05 8.80 23.58
N LYS A 77 -2.35 9.06 23.39
CA LYS A 77 -3.35 8.04 23.03
C LYS A 77 -3.01 7.34 21.72
N LEU A 78 -2.64 8.11 20.69
CA LEU A 78 -2.23 7.57 19.40
C LEU A 78 -0.99 6.68 19.51
N SER A 79 0.06 7.13 20.21
CA SER A 79 1.27 6.35 20.41
C SER A 79 1.00 5.04 21.12
N ARG A 80 0.13 5.05 22.14
CA ARG A 80 -0.29 3.82 22.83
C ARG A 80 -1.05 2.87 21.91
N ALA A 81 -2.07 3.35 21.20
CA ALA A 81 -2.86 2.53 20.29
C ALA A 81 -2.01 1.93 19.15
N ILE A 82 -1.02 2.66 18.63
CA ILE A 82 -0.09 2.11 17.62
C ILE A 82 0.77 0.98 18.22
N ARG A 83 1.25 1.13 19.46
CA ARG A 83 2.04 0.08 20.14
C ARG A 83 1.20 -1.15 20.37
N GLU A 84 -0.03 -0.98 20.86
CA GLU A 84 -0.99 -2.06 21.08
C GLU A 84 -1.34 -2.78 19.78
N ALA A 85 -1.73 -2.04 18.73
CA ALA A 85 -2.07 -2.62 17.44
C ALA A 85 -0.92 -3.40 16.81
N LYS A 86 0.32 -2.89 16.93
CA LYS A 86 1.52 -3.62 16.50
C LYS A 86 1.73 -4.89 17.32
N CYS A 87 1.62 -4.80 18.64
CA CYS A 87 1.80 -5.94 19.54
C CYS A 87 0.77 -7.04 19.24
N THR A 88 -0.51 -6.69 19.12
CA THR A 88 -1.57 -7.65 18.74
C THR A 88 -1.29 -8.30 17.39
N HIS A 89 -0.86 -7.53 16.40
CA HIS A 89 -0.52 -8.08 15.09
C HIS A 89 0.67 -9.05 15.15
N THR A 90 1.74 -8.67 15.86
CA THR A 90 2.91 -9.53 16.09
C THR A 90 2.53 -10.79 16.87
N GLN A 91 1.70 -10.69 17.90
CA GLN A 91 1.23 -11.83 18.68
C GLN A 91 0.39 -12.79 17.84
N ARG A 92 -0.48 -12.26 16.97
CA ARG A 92 -1.26 -13.08 16.04
C ARG A 92 -0.34 -13.89 15.13
N ILE A 93 0.65 -13.22 14.52
CA ILE A 93 1.65 -13.88 13.67
C ILE A 93 2.39 -14.96 14.46
N HIS A 94 2.90 -14.64 15.65
CA HIS A 94 3.61 -15.63 16.48
C HIS A 94 2.75 -16.83 16.88
N GLY A 95 1.44 -16.64 17.12
CA GLY A 95 0.51 -17.74 17.39
C GLY A 95 0.49 -18.77 16.26
N HIS A 96 0.47 -18.29 15.01
CA HIS A 96 0.50 -19.17 13.83
C HIS A 96 1.79 -20.00 13.69
N PHE A 97 2.89 -19.59 14.33
CA PHE A 97 4.14 -20.37 14.36
C PHE A 97 4.24 -21.32 15.57
N GLN A 98 3.42 -21.13 16.60
CA GLN A 98 3.41 -21.98 17.80
C GLN A 98 2.45 -23.16 17.64
N ASP A 99 1.41 -23.01 16.83
CA ASP A 99 0.46 -24.07 16.50
C ASP A 99 1.07 -25.04 15.48
N SER A 100 1.75 -26.09 15.97
CA SER A 100 2.53 -27.06 15.17
C SER A 100 1.75 -27.91 14.15
N GLY A 101 0.44 -27.67 14.01
CA GLY A 101 -0.46 -28.47 13.16
C GLY A 101 -1.01 -27.77 11.92
N ASP A 102 -0.86 -26.44 11.75
CA ASP A 102 -1.50 -25.70 10.65
C ASP A 102 -0.48 -24.96 9.76
N PHE A 103 0.24 -25.75 8.94
CA PHE A 103 1.19 -25.25 7.95
C PHE A 103 0.54 -24.30 6.92
N GLN A 104 -0.77 -24.47 6.66
CA GLN A 104 -1.48 -23.65 5.69
C GLN A 104 -1.67 -22.21 6.22
N ARG A 105 -2.04 -22.04 7.49
CA ARG A 105 -2.08 -20.73 8.14
C ARG A 105 -0.70 -20.08 8.24
N MET A 106 0.32 -20.86 8.61
CA MET A 106 1.70 -20.36 8.64
C MET A 106 2.14 -19.83 7.27
N TRP A 107 1.82 -20.56 6.19
CA TRP A 107 2.12 -20.14 4.83
C TRP A 107 1.35 -18.88 4.42
N GLN A 108 0.06 -18.78 4.75
CA GLN A 108 -0.74 -17.57 4.52
C GLN A 108 -0.15 -16.34 5.21
N ASP A 109 0.37 -16.50 6.43
CA ASP A 109 1.02 -15.42 7.17
C ASP A 109 2.36 -15.01 6.55
N ILE A 110 3.19 -15.96 6.11
CA ILE A 110 4.43 -15.67 5.37
C ILE A 110 4.10 -14.88 4.10
N GLN A 111 3.07 -15.28 3.36
CA GLN A 111 2.61 -14.56 2.17
C GLN A 111 2.14 -13.15 2.51
N ALA A 112 1.38 -12.98 3.59
CA ALA A 112 0.89 -11.68 4.03
C ALA A 112 2.02 -10.73 4.48
N ILE A 113 3.06 -11.25 5.14
CA ILE A 113 4.22 -10.47 5.58
C ILE A 113 5.09 -10.06 4.38
N THR A 114 5.34 -11.00 3.46
CA THR A 114 6.19 -10.78 2.28
C THR A 114 5.46 -10.03 1.16
N ASN A 115 4.15 -9.84 1.27
CA ASN A 115 3.26 -9.43 0.18
C ASN A 115 3.45 -10.30 -1.07
N TYR A 116 3.82 -11.57 -0.88
CA TYR A 116 3.98 -12.50 -1.97
C TYR A 116 2.59 -12.78 -2.57
N LYS A 117 2.34 -12.21 -3.76
CA LYS A 117 1.20 -12.60 -4.56
C LYS A 117 1.54 -13.92 -5.22
N THR A 118 0.76 -14.96 -4.94
CA THR A 118 0.73 -16.14 -5.79
C THR A 118 0.28 -15.65 -7.17
N THR A 119 1.22 -15.45 -8.08
CA THR A 119 0.86 -15.29 -9.49
C THR A 119 0.06 -16.52 -9.87
N PRO A 120 -1.18 -16.41 -10.36
CA PRO A 120 -1.82 -17.56 -10.96
C PRO A 120 -0.88 -18.04 -12.05
N SER A 121 -0.35 -19.24 -11.89
CA SER A 121 0.58 -19.82 -12.84
C SER A 121 -0.17 -19.97 -14.15
N ALA A 122 0.00 -18.99 -15.05
CA ALA A 122 -0.10 -19.24 -16.47
C ALA A 122 1.24 -19.84 -16.91
N CYS A 123 1.63 -20.96 -16.32
CA CYS A 123 2.59 -21.83 -16.97
C CYS A 123 1.81 -22.62 -18.00
N ASP A 124 2.09 -22.38 -19.27
CA ASP A 124 2.23 -23.52 -20.19
C ASP A 124 3.25 -24.45 -19.54
N SER A 125 2.76 -25.46 -18.83
CA SER A 125 3.61 -26.49 -18.24
C SER A 125 4.21 -27.27 -19.41
N ASP A 126 5.42 -26.89 -19.80
CA ASP A 126 6.23 -27.68 -20.71
C ASP A 126 6.42 -29.05 -20.06
N ALA A 127 5.86 -30.09 -20.70
CA ALA A 127 5.87 -31.45 -20.18
C ALA A 127 7.28 -32.01 -19.99
N SER A 128 8.30 -31.37 -20.60
CA SER A 128 9.71 -31.71 -20.44
C SER A 128 10.40 -31.07 -19.21
N LEU A 129 9.76 -30.10 -18.54
CA LEU A 129 10.35 -29.39 -17.41
C LEU A 129 10.77 -30.31 -16.24
N PRO A 130 9.99 -31.34 -15.85
CA PRO A 130 10.40 -32.27 -14.80
C PRO A 130 11.66 -33.05 -15.16
N ASP A 131 11.81 -33.46 -16.42
CA ASP A 131 12.98 -34.20 -16.90
C ASP A 131 14.23 -33.32 -16.87
N VAL A 132 14.11 -32.06 -17.31
CA VAL A 132 15.22 -31.07 -17.26
C VAL A 132 15.68 -30.82 -15.82
N LEU A 133 14.75 -30.71 -14.88
CA LEU A 133 15.08 -30.54 -13.46
C LEU A 133 15.76 -31.78 -12.88
N ASN A 134 15.30 -32.97 -13.26
CA ASN A 134 15.89 -34.22 -12.82
C ASN A 134 17.34 -34.35 -13.32
N ASP A 135 17.59 -34.03 -14.59
CA ASP A 135 18.95 -34.01 -15.16
C ASP A 135 19.84 -32.97 -14.48
N PHE A 136 19.30 -31.78 -14.19
CA PHE A 136 20.04 -30.70 -13.53
C PHE A 136 20.44 -31.03 -12.09
N TYR A 137 19.70 -31.85 -11.35
CA TYR A 137 20.09 -32.26 -10.00
C TYR A 137 20.88 -33.57 -9.97
N ALA A 138 20.67 -34.46 -10.95
CA ALA A 138 21.40 -35.73 -11.05
C ALA A 138 22.91 -35.56 -11.25
N TRP A 139 23.36 -34.48 -11.90
CA TRP A 139 24.80 -34.24 -12.10
C TRP A 139 25.57 -34.03 -10.78
N PHE A 140 24.90 -33.59 -9.71
CA PHE A 140 25.52 -33.35 -8.41
C PHE A 140 25.80 -34.68 -7.70
N GLU A 141 24.88 -35.63 -7.81
CA GLU A 141 25.06 -37.00 -7.33
C GLU A 141 26.13 -37.76 -8.13
N ALA A 142 26.20 -37.52 -9.44
CA ALA A 142 27.22 -38.09 -10.32
C ALA A 142 28.63 -37.58 -9.98
N GLN A 143 28.79 -36.28 -9.68
CA GLN A 143 30.07 -35.70 -9.26
C GLN A 143 30.50 -36.17 -7.87
N ASN A 144 29.59 -36.26 -6.90
CA ASN A 144 29.90 -36.79 -5.57
C ASN A 144 30.31 -38.28 -5.63
N SER A 145 29.67 -39.06 -6.50
CA SER A 145 30.01 -40.46 -6.72
C SER A 145 31.34 -40.66 -7.45
N ALA A 146 31.77 -39.70 -8.28
CA ALA A 146 33.06 -39.74 -8.96
C ALA A 146 34.23 -39.40 -8.02
N VAL A 147 34.05 -38.46 -7.09
CA VAL A 147 35.07 -38.10 -6.08
C VAL A 147 35.29 -39.23 -5.06
N ALA A 148 34.26 -40.01 -4.74
CA ALA A 148 34.38 -41.18 -3.87
C ALA A 148 35.12 -42.38 -4.51
N ARG A 149 35.45 -42.31 -5.80
CA ARG A 149 36.10 -43.39 -6.55
C ARG A 149 37.42 -42.92 -7.18
N ASN A 150 38.36 -42.44 -6.37
CA ASN A 150 39.78 -42.50 -6.74
C ASN A 150 40.47 -43.67 -6.01
N PRO A 151 41.18 -44.54 -6.75
CA PRO A 151 41.67 -45.81 -6.24
C PRO A 151 42.99 -45.66 -5.48
N SER A 152 43.09 -46.38 -4.37
CA SER A 152 44.37 -46.84 -3.84
C SER A 152 45.07 -47.71 -4.89
N SER A 153 46.16 -47.22 -5.49
CA SER A 153 47.50 -47.82 -5.39
C SER A 153 48.50 -47.07 -6.27
#